data_AF-A0A8B0SXQ4-F1
#
_entry.id   AF-A0A8B0SXQ4-F1
#
_cell.length_a   1.000
_cell.length_b   1.000
_cell.length_c   1.000
_cell.angle_alpha   90.00
_cell.angle_beta   90.00
_cell.angle_gamma   90.00
#
_symmetry.space_group_name_H-M   'P 1'
#
loop_
_entity.id
_entity.type
_entity.pdbx_description
1 polymer ?
#
loop_
_entity_poly.entity_id
_entity_poly.type
_entity_poly.pdbx_seq_one_letter_code
_entity_poly.pdbx_strand_id
1 'polypeptide(L)' 'MLVQEKLLRVIEYGELERVGGSQPLQVNVRLVCATNADLPRMVSEGTFRADLLDRLAFDVVQLPPLRERQKRYHVNG' A
#
# COMPACT_ATOMS: atom_id res chain seq x y z
N MET A 1 12.96 -3.12 -5.42
CA MET A 1 12.89 -4.25 -4.47
C MET A 1 13.22 -3.87 -3.02
N LEU A 2 14.35 -3.22 -2.72
CA LEU A 2 14.75 -2.92 -1.33
C LEU A 2 13.70 -2.16 -0.49
N VAL A 3 12.98 -1.22 -1.10
CA VAL A 3 11.91 -0.47 -0.40
C VAL A 3 10.71 -1.36 -0.07
N GLN A 4 10.33 -2.29 -0.97
CA GLN A 4 9.23 -3.22 -0.73
C GLN A 4 9.54 -4.17 0.43
N GLU A 5 10.78 -4.62 0.54
CA GLU A 5 11.26 -5.43 1.67
C GLU A 5 11.22 -4.65 2.99
N LYS A 6 11.68 -3.40 3.00
CA LYS A 6 11.62 -2.54 4.18
C LYS A 6 10.18 -2.30 4.64
N LEU A 7 9.25 -2.08 3.69
CA LEU A 7 7.84 -1.93 4.02
C LEU A 7 7.24 -3.22 4.59
N LEU A 8 7.60 -4.38 4.03
CA LEU A 8 7.18 -5.67 4.56
C LEU A 8 7.62 -5.87 6.02
N ARG A 9 8.86 -5.49 6.37
CA ARG A 9 9.32 -5.54 7.78
C ARG A 9 8.49 -4.67 8.73
N VAL A 10 8.10 -3.47 8.28
CA VAL A 10 7.22 -2.59 9.08
C VAL A 10 5.86 -3.25 9.32
N ILE A 11 5.29 -3.90 8.30
CA ILE A 11 3.98 -4.54 8.39
C ILE A 11 4.02 -5.79 9.27
N GLU A 12 5.06 -6.61 9.15
CA GLU A 12 5.14 -7.90 9.84
C GLU A 12 5.69 -7.80 11.27
N TYR A 13 6.69 -6.95 11.49
CA TYR A 13 7.43 -6.88 12.75
C TYR A 13 7.28 -5.55 13.48
N GLY A 14 6.68 -4.52 12.85
CA GLY A 14 6.60 -3.19 13.44
C GLY A 14 7.97 -2.52 13.55
N GLU A 15 8.91 -2.84 12.67
CA GLU A 15 10.29 -2.33 12.73
C GLU A 15 10.71 -1.60 11.47
N LEU A 16 11.50 -0.52 11.64
CA LEU A 16 12.19 0.16 10.55
C LEU A 16 13.61 0.58 10.92
N GLU A 17 14.45 0.77 9.91
CA GLU A 17 15.79 1.33 10.04
C GLU A 17 15.88 2.67 9.29
N ARG A 18 16.53 3.67 9.89
CA ARG A 18 16.83 4.93 9.19
C ARG A 18 17.78 4.67 8.03
N VAL A 19 17.68 5.44 6.96
CA VAL A 19 18.63 5.36 5.85
C VAL A 19 20.03 5.71 6.37
N GLY A 20 20.99 4.80 6.19
CA GLY A 20 22.36 4.93 6.70
C GLY A 20 22.54 4.57 8.18
N GLY A 21 21.47 4.21 8.89
CA GLY A 21 21.54 3.65 10.25
C GLY A 21 21.35 2.13 10.24
N SER A 22 21.84 1.46 11.28
CA SER A 22 21.70 0.00 11.48
C SER A 22 20.86 -0.38 12.69
N GLN A 23 20.39 0.60 13.47
CA GLN A 23 19.53 0.33 14.63
C GLN A 23 18.06 0.23 14.19
N PRO A 24 17.40 -0.91 14.46
CA PRO A 24 15.96 -1.04 14.27
C PRO A 24 15.19 -0.20 15.29
N LEU A 25 14.09 0.40 14.84
CA LEU A 25 13.19 1.23 15.62
C LEU A 25 11.81 0.57 15.62
N GLN A 26 11.29 0.32 16.82
CA GLN A 26 9.94 -0.18 17.02
C GLN A 26 8.91 0.93 16.76
N VAL A 27 7.88 0.60 15.98
CA VAL A 27 6.83 1.53 15.57
C VAL A 27 5.46 0.86 15.63
N ASN A 28 4.47 1.64 16.06
CA ASN A 28 3.06 1.27 15.95
C ASN A 28 2.40 2.23 14.96
N VAL A 29 2.09 1.73 13.77
CA VAL A 29 1.57 2.54 12.66
C VAL A 29 0.39 1.86 12.00
N ARG A 30 -0.54 2.69 11.51
CA ARG A 30 -1.58 2.26 10.58
C ARG A 30 -1.15 2.62 9.17
N LEU A 31 -1.08 1.63 8.28
CA LEU A 31 -0.73 1.85 6.89
C LEU A 31 -1.99 2.05 6.03
N VAL A 32 -1.97 3.05 5.15
CA VAL A 32 -2.99 3.26 4.11
C VAL A 32 -2.26 3.41 2.78
N CYS A 33 -2.61 2.59 1.81
CA CYS A 33 -1.99 2.58 0.49
C CYS A 33 -3.02 2.89 -0.59
N ALA A 34 -2.56 3.53 -1.66
CA ALA A 34 -3.33 3.74 -2.86
C ALA A 34 -2.40 3.62 -4.06
N THR A 35 -2.91 3.06 -5.15
CA THR A 35 -2.16 2.91 -6.40
C THR A 35 -3.14 2.97 -7.56
N ASN A 36 -2.71 3.54 -8.67
CA ASN A 36 -3.39 3.45 -9.96
C ASN A 36 -2.86 2.31 -10.82
N ALA A 37 -1.79 1.63 -10.39
CA ALA A 37 -1.19 0.51 -11.09
C ALA A 37 -1.87 -0.82 -10.69
N ASP A 38 -1.89 -1.76 -11.63
CA ASP A 38 -2.38 -3.12 -11.42
C ASP A 38 -1.31 -3.95 -10.70
N LEU A 39 -1.43 -4.05 -9.36
CA LEU A 39 -0.48 -4.81 -8.54
C LEU A 39 -0.46 -6.31 -8.87
N PRO A 40 -1.60 -7.02 -9.05
CA PRO A 40 -1.59 -8.40 -9.53
C PRO A 40 -0.77 -8.60 -10.81
N ARG A 41 -0.93 -7.71 -11.80
CA ARG A 41 -0.13 -7.75 -13.03
C ARG A 41 1.36 -7.53 -12.73
N MET A 42 1.70 -6.55 -11.90
CA MET A 42 3.10 -6.28 -11.51
C MET A 42 3.75 -7.44 -10.75
N VAL A 43 2.98 -8.21 -9.97
CA VAL A 43 3.44 -9.45 -9.33
C VAL A 43 3.78 -10.50 -10.39
N SER A 44 2.91 -10.69 -11.39
CA SER A 44 3.19 -11.61 -12.50
C SER A 44 4.42 -11.21 -13.32
N GLU A 45 4.70 -9.90 -13.42
CA GLU A 45 5.89 -9.35 -14.09
C GLU A 45 7.14 -9.34 -13.19
N GLY A 46 7.04 -9.76 -11.93
CA GLY A 46 8.17 -9.78 -10.97
C GLY A 46 8.63 -8.39 -10.51
N THR A 47 7.86 -7.33 -10.78
CA THR A 47 8.19 -5.95 -10.39
C THR A 47 7.58 -5.57 -9.04
N PHE A 48 6.63 -6.37 -8.55
CA PHE A 48 6.05 -6.27 -7.21
C PHE A 48 6.10 -7.62 -6.49
N ARG A 49 6.38 -7.62 -5.19
CA ARG A 49 6.43 -8.87 -4.41
C ARG A 49 5.03 -9.35 -4.06
N ALA A 50 4.78 -10.64 -4.25
CA ALA A 50 3.51 -11.28 -3.91
C ALA A 50 3.20 -11.18 -2.40
N ASP A 51 4.19 -11.44 -1.55
CA ASP A 51 4.04 -11.39 -0.08
C ASP A 51 3.61 -10.00 0.42
N LEU A 52 4.16 -8.93 -0.16
CA LEU A 52 3.76 -7.57 0.16
C LEU A 52 2.33 -7.27 -0.33
N LEU A 53 1.94 -7.78 -1.51
CA LEU A 53 0.56 -7.61 -2.00
C LEU A 53 -0.43 -8.27 -1.05
N ASP A 54 -0.16 -9.51 -0.63
CA ASP A 54 -1.02 -10.25 0.29
C ASP A 54 -1.22 -9.53 1.63
N ARG A 55 -0.18 -8.84 2.13
CA ARG A 55 -0.26 -8.03 3.35
C ARG A 55 -1.03 -6.72 3.18
N LEU A 56 -0.92 -6.08 2.02
CA LEU A 56 -1.60 -4.82 1.73
C LEU A 56 -3.07 -5.00 1.34
N ALA A 57 -3.42 -6.11 0.69
CA ALA A 57 -4.72 -6.34 0.07
C ALA A 57 -5.78 -6.91 1.03
N PHE A 58 -5.62 -6.74 2.35
CA PHE A 58 -6.59 -7.24 3.33
C PHE A 58 -7.97 -6.58 3.18
N ASP A 59 -8.01 -5.24 3.14
CA ASP A 59 -9.22 -4.45 2.90
C ASP A 59 -8.98 -3.47 1.75
N VAL A 60 -9.59 -3.75 0.59
CA VAL A 60 -9.40 -2.95 -0.63
C VAL A 60 -10.66 -2.15 -0.96
N VAL A 61 -10.53 -0.83 -0.97
CA VAL A 61 -11.57 0.07 -1.47
C VAL A 61 -11.30 0.39 -2.94
N GLN A 62 -12.13 -0.15 -3.83
CA GLN A 62 -12.08 0.18 -5.25
C GLN A 62 -12.77 1.52 -5.50
N LEU A 63 -12.00 2.51 -5.92
CA LEU A 63 -12.49 3.86 -6.17
C LEU A 63 -12.92 4.01 -7.64
N PRO A 64 -14.23 4.11 -7.96
CA PRO A 64 -14.66 4.26 -9.34
C PRO A 64 -14.16 5.59 -9.93
N PRO A 65 -13.84 5.61 -11.24
CA PRO A 65 -13.47 6.83 -11.95
C PRO A 65 -14.65 7.79 -12.01
N LEU A 66 -14.38 9.09 -12.14
CA LEU A 66 -15.42 10.13 -12.10
C LEU A 66 -16.56 9.91 -13.11
N ARG A 67 -16.26 9.38 -14.30
CA ARG A 67 -17.26 9.05 -15.34
C ARG A 67 -18.31 8.02 -14.91
N GLU A 68 -17.97 7.15 -13.95
CA GLU A 68 -18.84 6.09 -13.43
C GLU A 68 -19.51 6.50 -12.11
N ARG A 69 -19.10 7.62 -11.52
CA ARG A 69 -19.80 8.21 -10.37
C ARG A 69 -21.04 8.91 -10.89
N GLN A 70 -22.22 8.34 -10.64
CA GLN A 70 -23.47 9.06 -10.85
C GLN A 70 -23.37 10.42 -10.15
N LYS A 71 -23.78 11.49 -10.85
CA LYS A 71 -23.72 12.89 -10.39
C LYS A 71 -24.00 12.94 -8.89
N ARG A 72 -22.98 13.26 -8.10
CA ARG A 72 -23.20 13.74 -6.74
C ARG A 72 -23.93 15.06 -6.90
N TYR A 73 -25.25 15.02 -6.86
CA TYR A 73 -26.07 16.22 -6.82
C TYR A 73 -25.53 17.07 -5.67
N HIS A 74 -25.16 18.30 -6.00
CA HIS A 74 -24.92 19.37 -5.04
C HIS A 74 -26.10 19.37 -4.06
N VAL A 75 -25.87 19.06 -2.80
CA VAL A 75 -26.71 19.56 -1.72
C VAL A 75 -26.04 20.84 -1.24
N ASN A 76 -26.54 21.96 -1.76
CA ASN A 76 -26.44 23.22 -1.04
C ASN A 76 -27.25 23.08 0.25
N GLY A 77 -26.63 23.48 1.35
CA GLY A 77 -27.22 23.67 2.67
C GLY A 77 -26.20 24.40 3.51
#